data_AF-A0A382D1U2-F1
#
_entry.id   AF-A0A382D1U2-F1
#
_cell.length_a   1.000
_cell.length_b   1.000
_cell.length_c   1.000
_cell.angle_alpha   90.00
_cell.angle_beta   90.00
_cell.angle_gamma   90.00
#
_symmetry.space_group_name_H-M   'P 1'
#
loop_
_entity.id
_entity.type
_entity.pdbx_description
1 polymer ?
#
loop_
_entity_poly.entity_id
_entity_poly.type
_entity_poly.pdbx_seq_one_letter_code
_entity_poly.pdbx_strand_id
1 'polypeptide(L)'
;VRVVSAFHNVAAAHLQLDEGHDDGDVLVCGNDNGARQAVVDLVAATGLRGWHAGSIDNSVASEALTSVLIFINKKYKIDGAGLRITGARMGEAA
;
A
#
# COMPACT_ATOMS: atom_id res chain seq x y z
N VAL A 1 -13.33 0.95 18.46
CA VAL A 1 -12.11 0.15 18.21
C VAL A 1 -11.23 0.95 17.25
N ARG A 2 -9.90 0.95 17.43
CA ARG A 2 -8.95 1.57 16.49
C ARG A 2 -8.41 0.49 15.56
N VAL A 3 -8.85 0.46 14.31
CA VAL A 3 -8.42 -0.49 13.27
C VAL A 3 -7.96 0.31 12.07
N VAL A 4 -6.83 -0.12 11.49
CA VAL A 4 -6.26 0.45 10.27
C VAL A 4 -5.99 -0.69 9.30
N SER A 5 -6.30 -0.46 8.03
CA SER A 5 -6.15 -1.42 6.95
C SER A 5 -5.08 -0.93 5.98
N ALA A 6 -4.09 -1.78 5.69
CA ALA A 6 -2.92 -1.45 4.85
C ALA A 6 -2.20 -2.72 4.36
N PHE A 7 -1.24 -2.58 3.45
CA PHE A 7 -0.36 -3.63 2.92
C PHE A 7 -1.02 -4.77 2.12
N HIS A 8 -2.28 -4.63 1.68
CA HIS A 8 -2.96 -5.64 0.85
C HIS A 8 -2.28 -5.88 -0.49
N ASN A 9 -1.67 -4.83 -1.05
CA ASN A 9 -1.18 -4.77 -2.42
C ASN A 9 0.35 -4.74 -2.52
N VAL A 10 1.05 -5.21 -1.47
CA VAL A 10 2.51 -5.29 -1.39
C VAL A 10 2.93 -6.74 -1.53
N ALA A 11 3.87 -7.02 -2.43
CA ALA A 11 4.43 -8.35 -2.58
C ALA A 11 5.42 -8.64 -1.43
N ALA A 12 5.27 -9.77 -0.74
CA ALA A 12 6.16 -10.10 0.38
C ALA A 12 7.64 -10.22 -0.03
N ALA A 13 7.90 -10.67 -1.27
CA ALA A 13 9.26 -10.75 -1.83
C ALA A 13 9.96 -9.40 -1.85
N HIS A 14 9.21 -8.32 -2.12
CA HIS A 14 9.73 -6.95 -2.20
C HIS A 14 10.17 -6.42 -0.82
N LEU A 15 9.54 -6.90 0.25
CA LEU A 15 9.91 -6.54 1.63
C LEU A 15 11.15 -7.31 2.16
N GLN A 16 11.61 -8.35 1.45
CA GLN A 16 12.74 -9.19 1.88
C GLN A 16 14.07 -8.81 1.23
N LEU A 17 14.06 -7.92 0.24
CA LEU A 17 15.26 -7.54 -0.50
C LEU A 17 15.91 -6.34 0.20
N ASP A 18 17.13 -6.51 0.69
CA ASP A 18 17.96 -5.42 1.25
C ASP A 18 18.33 -4.37 0.17
N GLU A 19 18.31 -4.77 -1.10
CA GLU A 19 18.65 -3.94 -2.26
C GLU A 19 17.57 -4.07 -3.36
N GLY A 20 16.45 -3.39 -3.15
CA GLY A 20 15.38 -3.28 -4.14
C GLY A 20 14.50 -2.09 -3.80
N HIS A 21 14.67 -0.99 -4.53
CA HIS A 21 13.87 0.22 -4.33
C HIS A 21 12.47 -0.02 -4.90
N ASP A 22 11.60 -0.60 -4.09
CA ASP A 22 10.19 -0.71 -4.43
C ASP A 22 9.51 0.64 -4.26
N ASP A 23 9.35 1.35 -5.37
CA ASP A 23 8.54 2.55 -5.49
C ASP A 23 7.01 2.28 -5.35
N GLY A 24 6.62 1.22 -4.63
CA GLY A 24 5.23 0.81 -4.47
C GLY A 24 4.48 1.73 -3.50
N ASP A 25 3.17 1.83 -3.73
CA ASP A 25 2.29 2.64 -2.88
C ASP A 25 1.35 1.75 -2.06
N VAL A 26 1.13 2.13 -0.81
CA VAL A 26 0.22 1.44 0.12
C VAL A 26 -0.96 2.34 0.43
N LEU A 27 -2.18 1.84 0.19
CA LEU A 27 -3.40 2.50 0.61
C LEU A 27 -3.65 2.21 2.10
N VAL A 28 -3.78 3.25 2.90
CA VAL A 28 -3.99 3.17 4.35
C VAL A 28 -5.36 3.75 4.71
N CYS A 29 -6.27 2.88 5.13
CA CYS A 29 -7.65 3.21 5.48
C CYS A 29 -7.86 3.09 7.00
N GLY A 30 -8.59 4.03 7.61
CA GLY A 30 -8.90 3.97 9.04
C GLY A 30 -9.71 5.17 9.52
N ASN A 31 -10.51 4.98 10.58
CA ASN A 31 -11.38 6.02 11.11
C ASN A 31 -10.70 6.92 12.15
N ASP A 32 -9.63 6.44 12.78
CA ASP A 32 -8.84 7.21 13.73
C ASP A 32 -7.63 7.81 13.02
N ASN A 33 -7.56 9.14 12.93
CA ASN A 33 -6.51 9.83 12.18
C ASN A 33 -5.10 9.54 12.74
N GLY A 34 -4.95 9.48 14.07
CA GLY A 34 -3.67 9.22 14.72
C GLY A 34 -3.15 7.81 14.44
N ALA A 35 -4.03 6.80 14.57
CA ALA A 35 -3.69 5.43 14.20
C ALA A 35 -3.37 5.29 12.71
N ARG A 36 -4.13 5.97 11.84
CA ARG A 36 -3.88 5.96 10.39
C ARG A 36 -2.52 6.58 10.06
N GLN A 37 -2.15 7.69 10.69
CA GLN A 37 -0.82 8.31 10.52
C GLN A 37 0.29 7.38 11.00
N ALA A 38 0.15 6.76 12.18
CA ALA A 38 1.18 5.85 12.69
C ALA A 38 1.47 4.67 11.73
N VAL A 39 0.45 4.19 11.00
CA VAL A 39 0.64 3.15 9.98
C VAL A 39 1.22 3.71 8.69
N VAL A 40 0.89 4.93 8.31
CA VAL A 40 1.52 5.62 7.18
C VAL A 40 3.03 5.81 7.44
N ASP A 41 3.42 6.26 8.63
CA ASP A 41 4.83 6.38 9.04
C ASP A 41 5.53 5.01 9.02
N LEU A 42 4.83 3.96 9.41
CA LEU A 42 5.33 2.58 9.34
C LEU A 42 5.56 2.12 7.89
N VAL A 43 4.65 2.46 6.96
CA VAL A 43 4.85 2.20 5.52
C VAL A 43 6.10 2.93 5.02
N ALA A 44 6.29 4.20 5.39
CA ALA A 44 7.48 4.96 5.01
C ALA A 44 8.77 4.31 5.54
N ALA A 45 8.74 3.74 6.75
CA ALA A 45 9.87 3.02 7.34
C ALA A 45 10.24 1.73 6.58
N THR A 46 9.33 1.16 5.76
CA THR A 46 9.66 0.04 4.86
C THR A 46 10.20 0.48 3.50
N GLY A 47 10.41 1.79 3.28
CA GLY A 47 10.84 2.34 1.99
C GLY A 47 9.72 2.50 0.96
N LEU A 48 8.47 2.20 1.33
CA LEU A 48 7.27 2.36 0.49
C LEU A 48 6.61 3.73 0.74
N ARG A 49 5.63 4.11 -0.09
CA ARG A 49 4.86 5.35 0.13
C ARG A 49 3.46 5.03 0.66
N GLY A 50 3.15 5.58 1.84
CA GLY A 50 1.83 5.49 2.44
C GLY A 50 0.88 6.56 1.89
N TRP A 51 -0.36 6.17 1.60
CA TRP A 51 -1.41 7.10 1.20
C TRP A 51 -2.60 6.97 2.14
N HIS A 52 -3.02 8.08 2.73
CA HIS A 52 -4.31 8.14 3.40
C HIS A 52 -5.43 7.93 2.38
N ALA A 53 -6.05 6.74 2.42
CA ALA A 53 -7.11 6.34 1.51
C ALA A 53 -8.51 6.49 2.12
N GLY A 54 -8.64 7.24 3.23
CA GLY A 54 -9.92 7.62 3.84
C GLY A 54 -10.36 6.73 5.00
N SER A 55 -11.69 6.60 5.16
CA SER A 55 -12.31 5.81 6.23
C SER A 55 -12.05 4.31 6.03
N ILE A 56 -12.30 3.52 7.08
CA ILE A 56 -12.15 2.06 7.00
C ILE A 56 -13.09 1.43 5.96
N ASP A 57 -14.20 2.10 5.60
CA ASP A 57 -15.15 1.60 4.60
C ASP A 57 -14.52 1.49 3.21
N ASN A 58 -13.51 2.32 2.91
CA ASN A 58 -12.76 2.25 1.65
C ASN A 58 -11.83 1.03 1.58
N SER A 59 -11.60 0.31 2.69
CA SER A 59 -10.73 -0.87 2.74
C SER A 59 -11.14 -1.95 1.73
N VAL A 60 -12.44 -2.11 1.49
CA VAL A 60 -12.99 -3.10 0.55
C VAL A 60 -12.37 -2.99 -0.84
N ALA A 61 -12.07 -1.78 -1.32
CA ALA A 61 -11.45 -1.57 -2.61
C ALA A 61 -10.00 -2.07 -2.62
N SER A 62 -9.24 -1.74 -1.57
CA SER A 62 -7.83 -2.16 -1.44
C SER A 62 -7.67 -3.67 -1.24
N GLU A 63 -8.58 -4.30 -0.50
CA GLU A 63 -8.59 -5.75 -0.29
C GLU A 63 -8.92 -6.50 -1.59
N ALA A 64 -9.98 -6.06 -2.28
CA ALA A 64 -10.42 -6.68 -3.53
C ALA A 64 -9.37 -6.60 -4.65
N LEU A 65 -8.58 -5.52 -4.69
CA LEU A 65 -7.52 -5.31 -5.67
C LEU A 65 -6.48 -6.45 -5.69
N THR A 66 -6.25 -7.12 -4.56
CA THR A 66 -5.32 -8.24 -4.45
C THR A 66 -5.61 -9.33 -5.49
N SER A 67 -6.89 -9.65 -5.71
CA SER A 67 -7.30 -10.67 -6.70
C SER A 67 -6.91 -10.27 -8.12
N VAL A 68 -7.01 -8.98 -8.45
CA VAL A 68 -6.60 -8.41 -9.74
C VAL A 68 -5.09 -8.49 -9.91
N LEU A 69 -4.32 -8.11 -8.87
CA LEU A 69 -2.86 -8.19 -8.89
C LEU A 69 -2.37 -9.64 -9.04
N ILE A 70 -3.00 -10.60 -8.37
CA ILE A 70 -2.69 -12.03 -8.54
C ILE A 70 -2.88 -12.49 -9.98
N PHE A 71 -3.99 -12.08 -10.61
CA PHE A 71 -4.23 -12.39 -12.02
C PHE A 71 -3.17 -11.77 -12.94
N ILE A 72 -2.84 -10.49 -12.73
CA ILE A 72 -1.79 -9.77 -13.46
C ILE A 72 -0.44 -10.49 -13.34
N ASN A 73 -0.02 -10.84 -12.11
CA ASN A 73 1.19 -11.61 -11.85
C ASN A 73 1.23 -12.88 -12.67
N LYS A 74 0.16 -13.69 -12.62
CA LYS A 74 0.08 -14.97 -13.34
C LYS A 74 0.10 -14.80 -14.86
N LYS A 75 -0.64 -13.81 -15.39
CA LYS A 75 -0.80 -13.56 -16.83
C LYS A 75 0.49 -13.02 -17.45
N TYR A 76 1.14 -12.07 -16.79
CA TYR A 76 2.30 -11.35 -17.32
C TYR A 76 3.64 -11.83 -16.76
N LYS A 77 3.64 -12.83 -15.87
CA LYS A 77 4.86 -13.37 -15.23
C LYS A 77 5.62 -12.29 -14.46
N ILE A 78 4.88 -11.40 -13.81
CA ILE A 78 5.43 -10.38 -12.92
C ILE A 78 5.57 -11.01 -11.54
N ASP A 79 6.76 -10.89 -10.97
CA ASP A 79 7.02 -11.25 -9.59
C ASP A 79 6.66 -10.04 -8.73
N GLY A 80 5.43 -10.03 -8.20
CA GLY A 80 5.00 -8.99 -7.26
C GLY A 80 4.49 -7.67 -7.87
N ALA A 81 3.52 -7.70 -8.78
CA ALA A 81 2.86 -6.46 -9.22
C ALA A 81 2.21 -5.72 -8.05
N GLY A 82 2.45 -4.41 -8.00
CA GLY A 82 1.82 -3.47 -7.08
C GLY A 82 1.06 -2.36 -7.80
N LEU A 83 0.84 -1.25 -7.11
CA LEU A 83 0.23 -0.04 -7.66
C LEU A 83 1.08 1.18 -7.35
N ARG A 84 0.87 2.24 -8.14
CA ARG A 84 1.42 3.57 -7.93
C ARG A 84 0.35 4.62 -8.15
N ILE A 85 0.20 5.53 -7.20
CA ILE A 85 -0.57 6.76 -7.32
C ILE A 85 0.29 7.77 -8.09
N THR A 86 -0.25 8.27 -9.20
CA THR A 86 0.42 9.22 -10.08
C THR A 86 -0.25 10.59 -9.99
N GLY A 87 0.47 11.65 -10.40
CA GLY A 87 -0.04 13.02 -10.36
C GLY A 87 0.13 13.72 -9.01
N ALA A 88 0.67 13.04 -8.00
CA ALA A 88 1.04 13.65 -6.73
C ALA A 88 2.29 14.52 -6.87
N ARG A 89 2.30 15.69 -6.22
CA ARG A 89 3.50 16.52 -6.06
C ARG A 89 4.43 15.92 -5.01
N MET A 90 5.74 16.16 -5.15
CA MET A 90 6.72 15.75 -4.15
C MET A 90 6.32 16.29 -2.76
N GLY A 91 6.10 15.38 -1.80
CA GLY A 91 5.67 15.69 -0.43
C GLY A 91 4.19 15.43 -0.11
N GLU A 92 3.38 14.93 -1.06
CA GLU A 92 1.96 14.60 -0.82
C GLU A 92 1.72 13.16 -0.33
N ALA A 93 2.70 12.27 -0.50
CA ALA A 93 2.73 11.01 0.25
C ALA A 93 3.04 11.36 1.71
N ALA A 94 2.08 11.07 2.58
CA ALA A 94 2.18 11.35 4.01
C ALA A 94 3.03 10.29 4.72
#